data_AF-A0A0J7KB80-F1
#
_entry.id   AF-A0A0J7KB80-F1
#
_cell.length_a   1.000
_cell.length_b   1.000
_cell.length_c   1.000
_cell.angle_alpha   90.00
_cell.angle_beta   90.00
_cell.angle_gamma   90.00
#
_symmetry.space_group_name_H-M   'P 1'
#
loop_
_entity.id
_entity.type
_entity.pdbx_description
1 polymer ?
#
loop_
_entity_poly.entity_id
_entity_poly.type
_entity_poly.pdbx_seq_one_letter_code
_entity_poly.pdbx_strand_id
1 'polypeptide(L)'
;MCHFRDNFWSELTDDRILDVNRGAVCETILTGIGHKQLEELLAVVDVPCMSNKTYLNHHNEMSEAFAAAAEEEMRVAGEEERRLANERGDVVNGIPHIPVITDGSWMKRSYRSGSYDFPSGAAILTGYYSQKVLFVGVRNKYCVICARAVKLSLKPKEYKCFKN
;
A
#
# COMPACT_ATOMS: atom_id res chain seq x y z
N MET A 1 -1.52 -8.06 52.33
CA MET A 1 -0.77 -7.78 51.08
C MET A 1 -1.56 -8.39 49.94
N CYS A 2 -2.36 -7.63 49.19
CA CYS A 2 -3.15 -8.20 48.10
C CYS A 2 -3.73 -7.07 47.23
N HIS A 3 -2.91 -6.53 46.31
CA HIS A 3 -3.33 -5.73 45.14
C HIS A 3 -2.21 -5.71 44.08
N PHE A 4 -1.50 -6.82 43.88
CA PHE A 4 -0.59 -6.89 42.74
C PHE A 4 -1.43 -7.09 41.46
N ARG A 5 -1.45 -6.06 40.61
CA ARG A 5 -1.93 -6.14 39.24
C ARG A 5 -0.69 -6.17 38.36
N ASP A 6 -0.46 -7.30 37.72
CA ASP A 6 0.53 -7.43 36.66
C ASP A 6 -0.18 -7.71 35.34
N ASN A 7 0.35 -7.13 34.26
CA ASN A 7 -0.15 -7.36 32.92
C ASN A 7 0.71 -8.43 32.27
N PHE A 8 0.10 -9.58 31.95
CA PHE A 8 0.74 -10.62 31.18
C PHE A 8 0.39 -10.43 29.71
N TRP A 9 1.43 -10.34 28.87
CA TRP A 9 1.30 -10.27 27.43
C TRP A 9 1.69 -11.62 26.84
N SER A 10 0.98 -12.07 25.81
CA SER A 10 1.33 -13.29 25.08
C SER A 10 2.61 -13.11 24.24
N GLU A 11 3.04 -11.87 24.02
CA GLU A 11 4.16 -11.51 23.15
C GLU A 11 4.96 -10.35 23.77
N LEU A 12 6.24 -10.22 23.39
CA LEU A 12 7.11 -9.13 23.83
C LEU A 12 6.62 -7.80 23.25
N THR A 13 6.51 -6.77 24.09
CA THR A 13 6.21 -5.39 23.67
C THR A 13 7.47 -4.72 23.09
N ASP A 14 8.02 -5.30 22.02
CA ASP A 14 9.07 -4.68 21.22
C ASP A 14 8.41 -4.09 19.97
N ASP A 15 8.55 -2.78 19.78
CA ASP A 15 7.99 -2.07 18.62
C ASP A 15 8.57 -2.55 17.28
N ARG A 16 9.63 -3.36 17.31
CA ARG A 16 10.23 -4.02 16.13
C ARG A 16 9.54 -5.33 15.77
N ILE A 17 8.64 -5.85 16.61
CA ILE A 17 7.93 -7.10 16.41
C ILE A 17 6.47 -6.79 16.08
N LEU A 18 6.04 -7.20 14.89
CA LEU A 18 4.61 -7.19 14.55
C LEU A 18 3.93 -8.32 15.32
N ASP A 19 2.83 -7.99 16.00
CA ASP A 19 1.97 -9.01 16.59
C ASP A 19 1.43 -9.95 15.51
N VAL A 20 1.05 -11.17 15.91
CA VAL A 20 0.62 -12.22 14.96
C VAL A 20 -0.49 -11.77 14.02
N ASN A 21 -1.45 -10.94 14.48
CA ASN A 21 -2.55 -10.50 13.62
C ASN A 21 -2.08 -9.48 12.59
N ARG A 22 -1.28 -8.49 13.00
CA ARG A 22 -0.67 -7.55 12.06
C ARG A 22 0.29 -8.25 11.10
N GLY A 23 1.04 -9.24 11.57
CA GLY A 23 1.91 -10.08 10.75
C GLY A 23 1.15 -10.84 9.67
N ALA A 24 0.04 -11.49 10.04
CA ALA A 24 -0.82 -12.17 9.07
C ALA A 24 -1.39 -11.20 8.03
N VAL A 25 -1.86 -10.02 8.46
CA VAL A 25 -2.41 -9.02 7.54
C VAL A 25 -1.31 -8.39 6.66
N CYS A 26 -0.13 -8.16 7.21
CA CYS A 26 1.05 -7.71 6.47
C CYS A 26 1.38 -8.69 5.33
N GLU A 27 1.42 -9.99 5.62
CA GLU A 27 1.65 -11.03 4.63
C GLU A 27 0.56 -11.01 3.54
N THR A 28 -0.72 -10.89 3.93
CA THR A 28 -1.81 -10.87 2.94
C THR A 28 -1.71 -9.70 1.96
N ILE A 29 -1.27 -8.52 2.43
CA ILE A 29 -1.06 -7.35 1.58
C ILE A 29 0.11 -7.59 0.62
N LEU A 30 1.22 -8.15 1.11
CA LEU A 30 2.42 -8.41 0.32
C LEU A 30 2.23 -9.50 -0.74
N THR A 31 1.45 -10.53 -0.43
CA THR A 31 1.12 -11.61 -1.37
C THR A 31 -0.06 -11.26 -2.28
N GLY A 32 -0.76 -10.15 -2.02
CA GLY A 32 -1.87 -9.68 -2.82
C GLY A 32 -3.14 -10.50 -2.65
N ILE A 33 -3.33 -11.12 -1.48
CA ILE A 33 -4.52 -11.89 -1.12
C ILE A 33 -5.43 -11.09 -0.18
N GLY A 34 -6.70 -11.50 -0.08
CA GLY A 34 -7.68 -10.85 0.82
C GLY A 34 -8.06 -11.69 2.04
N HIS A 35 -8.89 -11.12 2.91
CA HIS A 35 -9.44 -11.78 4.11
C HIS A 35 -9.97 -13.20 3.86
N LYS A 36 -10.65 -13.41 2.73
CA LYS A 36 -11.23 -14.74 2.38
C LYS A 36 -10.19 -15.79 2.06
N GLN A 37 -9.10 -15.41 1.42
CA GLN A 37 -8.00 -16.33 1.13
C GLN A 37 -7.20 -16.64 2.40
N LEU A 38 -7.05 -15.66 3.31
CA LEU A 38 -6.49 -15.91 4.64
C LEU A 38 -7.38 -16.87 5.45
N GLU A 39 -8.70 -16.69 5.41
CA GLU A 39 -9.66 -17.59 6.06
C GLU A 39 -9.57 -19.02 5.50
N GLU A 40 -9.46 -19.19 4.18
CA GLU A 40 -9.23 -20.49 3.54
C GLU A 40 -7.92 -21.14 3.98
N LEU A 41 -6.83 -20.37 4.02
CA LEU A 41 -5.51 -20.86 4.46
C LEU A 41 -5.56 -21.35 5.91
N LEU A 42 -6.14 -20.56 6.81
CA LEU A 42 -6.23 -20.90 8.23
C LEU A 42 -7.18 -22.08 8.51
N ALA A 43 -8.23 -22.23 7.69
CA ALA A 43 -9.13 -23.39 7.79
C ALA A 43 -8.44 -24.72 7.50
N VAL A 44 -7.43 -24.76 6.61
CA VAL A 44 -6.67 -25.99 6.31
C VAL A 44 -5.84 -26.46 7.50
N VAL A 45 -5.41 -25.54 8.37
CA VAL A 45 -4.60 -25.83 9.55
C VAL A 45 -5.40 -25.81 10.86
N ASP A 46 -6.73 -25.80 10.78
CA ASP A 46 -7.67 -25.77 11.91
C ASP A 46 -7.44 -24.58 12.86
N VAL A 47 -7.10 -23.41 12.29
CA VAL A 47 -6.93 -22.15 13.03
C VAL A 47 -8.11 -21.22 12.75
N PRO A 48 -8.78 -20.66 13.77
CA PRO A 48 -9.85 -19.71 13.56
C PRO A 48 -9.32 -18.39 12.98
N CYS A 49 -9.92 -17.92 11.89
CA CYS A 49 -9.57 -16.64 11.28
C CYS A 49 -10.20 -15.47 12.04
N MET A 50 -9.48 -14.34 12.09
CA MET A 50 -10.01 -13.10 12.65
C MET A 50 -11.27 -12.63 11.88
N SER A 51 -12.14 -11.89 12.56
CA SER A 51 -13.31 -11.31 11.92
C SER A 51 -12.91 -10.32 10.81
N ASN A 52 -13.72 -10.19 9.76
CA ASN A 52 -13.46 -9.23 8.68
C ASN A 52 -13.33 -7.78 9.20
N LYS A 53 -14.07 -7.42 10.27
CA LYS A 53 -13.95 -6.10 10.89
C LYS A 53 -12.55 -5.89 11.49
N THR A 54 -12.05 -6.88 12.21
CA THR A 54 -10.70 -6.86 12.81
C THR A 54 -9.63 -6.81 11.71
N TYR A 55 -9.78 -7.64 10.68
CA TYR A 55 -8.90 -7.66 9.52
C TYR A 55 -8.81 -6.28 8.86
N LEU A 56 -9.94 -5.63 8.59
CA LEU A 56 -9.95 -4.32 7.94
C LEU A 56 -9.27 -3.23 8.78
N ASN A 57 -9.37 -3.31 10.11
CA ASN A 57 -8.68 -2.36 10.99
C ASN A 57 -7.15 -2.50 10.85
N HIS A 58 -6.62 -3.73 10.99
CA HIS A 58 -5.20 -3.99 10.81
C HIS A 58 -4.74 -3.72 9.38
N HIS A 59 -5.57 -4.02 8.39
CA HIS A 59 -5.24 -3.78 6.98
C HIS A 59 -5.06 -2.28 6.71
N ASN A 60 -5.96 -1.44 7.22
CA ASN A 60 -5.85 0.01 7.04
C ASN A 60 -4.62 0.57 7.76
N GLU A 61 -4.38 0.15 9.00
CA GLU A 61 -3.18 0.50 9.76
C GLU A 61 -1.90 0.13 9.01
N MET A 62 -1.78 -1.13 8.56
CA MET A 62 -0.61 -1.60 7.81
C MET A 62 -0.46 -0.90 6.46
N SER A 63 -1.57 -0.61 5.76
CA SER A 63 -1.56 0.11 4.49
C SER A 63 -1.05 1.54 4.65
N GLU A 64 -1.42 2.22 5.74
CA GLU A 64 -0.91 3.55 6.07
C GLU A 64 0.58 3.51 6.42
N ALA A 65 1.01 2.53 7.20
CA ALA A 65 2.43 2.33 7.52
C ALA A 65 3.27 2.07 6.25
N PHE A 66 2.79 1.21 5.34
CA PHE A 66 3.47 0.96 4.07
C PHE A 66 3.52 2.21 3.18
N ALA A 67 2.44 2.99 3.12
CA ALA A 67 2.43 4.23 2.36
C ALA A 67 3.45 5.24 2.91
N ALA A 68 3.53 5.39 4.24
CA ALA A 68 4.50 6.27 4.88
C ALA A 68 5.95 5.80 4.66
N ALA A 69 6.21 4.51 4.79
CA ALA A 69 7.53 3.94 4.50
C ALA A 69 7.93 4.13 3.03
N ALA A 70 7.00 3.89 2.10
CA ALA A 70 7.26 4.10 0.67
C ALA A 70 7.52 5.58 0.35
N GLU A 71 6.80 6.52 0.97
CA GLU A 71 7.02 7.95 0.81
C GLU A 71 8.41 8.37 1.29
N GLU A 72 8.85 7.86 2.45
CA GLU A 72 10.18 8.14 2.98
C GLU A 72 11.29 7.57 2.08
N GLU A 73 11.15 6.33 1.60
CA GLU A 73 12.12 5.74 0.67
C GLU A 73 12.20 6.51 -0.65
N MET A 74 11.06 6.95 -1.19
CA MET A 74 11.03 7.81 -2.38
C MET A 74 11.69 9.17 -2.14
N ARG A 75 11.50 9.76 -0.95
CA ARG A 75 12.16 11.01 -0.54
C ARG A 75 13.68 10.85 -0.50
N VAL A 76 14.17 9.80 0.18
CA VAL A 76 15.61 9.49 0.27
C VAL A 76 16.20 9.21 -1.11
N ALA A 77 15.49 8.47 -1.97
CA ALA A 77 15.89 8.25 -3.35
C ALA A 77 15.99 9.56 -4.16
N GLY A 78 15.05 10.48 -3.96
CA GLY A 78 15.08 11.81 -4.57
C GLY A 78 16.25 12.67 -4.11
N GLU A 79 16.60 12.61 -2.82
CA GLU A 79 17.77 13.33 -2.29
C GLU A 79 19.09 12.81 -2.86
N GLU A 80 19.19 11.49 -3.07
CA GLU A 80 20.35 10.87 -3.69
C GLU A 80 20.50 11.27 -5.16
N GLU A 81 19.42 11.25 -5.95
CA GLU A 81 19.45 11.75 -7.34
C GLU A 81 19.81 13.25 -7.40
N ARG A 82 19.31 14.04 -6.45
CA ARG A 82 19.67 15.46 -6.32
C ARG A 82 21.16 15.64 -6.07
N ARG A 83 21.75 14.82 -5.18
CA ARG A 83 23.20 14.83 -4.90
C ARG A 83 24.00 14.48 -6.16
N LEU A 84 23.61 13.42 -6.85
CA LEU A 84 24.27 12.97 -8.08
C LEU A 84 24.19 14.02 -9.20
N ALA A 85 23.06 14.71 -9.35
CA ALA A 85 22.91 15.81 -10.31
C ALA A 85 23.84 16.99 -10.00
N ASN A 86 23.99 17.36 -8.73
CA ASN A 86 24.94 18.39 -8.31
C ASN A 86 26.39 18.01 -8.58
N GLU A 87 26.77 16.75 -8.32
CA GLU A 87 28.14 16.25 -8.55
C GLU A 87 28.54 16.25 -10.02
N ARG A 88 27.58 16.01 -10.92
CA ARG A 88 27.81 16.08 -12.37
C ARG A 88 27.76 17.50 -12.93
N GLY A 89 27.27 18.47 -12.16
CA GLY A 89 27.03 19.83 -12.63
C GLY A 89 25.77 19.97 -13.48
N ASP A 90 24.84 19.02 -13.42
CA ASP A 90 23.54 19.04 -14.12
C ASP A 90 22.56 19.98 -13.40
N VAL A 91 22.90 21.26 -13.31
CA VAL A 91 22.12 22.26 -12.56
C VAL A 91 21.69 23.38 -13.49
N VAL A 92 20.38 23.53 -13.68
CA VAL A 92 19.80 24.59 -14.51
C VAL A 92 19.14 25.61 -13.60
N ASN A 93 19.61 26.87 -13.63
CA ASN A 93 19.09 27.95 -12.79
C ASN A 93 19.13 27.65 -11.27
N GLY A 94 20.15 26.93 -10.80
CA GLY A 94 20.26 26.53 -9.40
C GLY A 94 19.36 25.35 -8.99
N ILE A 95 18.63 24.76 -9.94
CA ILE A 95 17.77 23.60 -9.73
C ILE A 95 18.44 22.36 -10.33
N PRO A 96 18.69 21.30 -9.55
CA PRO A 96 19.26 20.06 -10.05
C PRO A 96 18.32 19.40 -11.07
N HIS A 97 18.83 19.15 -12.28
CA HIS A 97 18.08 18.56 -13.37
C HIS A 97 18.28 17.03 -13.36
N ILE A 98 17.28 16.33 -12.84
CA ILE A 98 17.33 14.87 -12.62
C ILE A 98 16.69 14.15 -13.81
N PRO A 99 17.44 13.34 -14.58
CA PRO A 99 16.84 12.48 -15.59
C PRO A 99 16.11 11.32 -14.91
N VAL A 100 14.89 11.06 -15.37
CA VAL A 100 14.03 9.99 -14.86
C VAL A 100 13.57 9.09 -16.00
N ILE A 101 13.39 7.81 -15.67
CA ILE A 101 12.73 6.83 -16.52
C ILE A 101 11.30 6.72 -16.03
N THR A 102 10.35 6.92 -16.94
CA THR A 102 8.92 6.80 -16.64
C THR A 102 8.42 5.47 -17.20
N ASP A 103 7.76 4.69 -16.36
CA ASP A 103 6.98 3.52 -16.79
C ASP A 103 5.56 3.62 -16.25
N GLY A 104 4.62 2.98 -16.91
CA GLY A 104 3.24 2.97 -16.49
C GLY A 104 2.47 1.82 -17.11
N SER A 105 1.54 1.27 -16.34
CA SER A 105 0.74 0.14 -16.76
C SER A 105 -0.73 0.35 -16.44
N TRP A 106 -1.54 -0.06 -17.42
CA TRP A 106 -2.95 -0.38 -17.21
C TRP A 106 -3.07 -1.89 -17.18
N MET A 107 -3.54 -2.44 -16.07
CA MET A 107 -3.70 -3.89 -15.96
C MET A 107 -4.72 -4.35 -17.00
N LYS A 108 -4.30 -5.22 -17.93
CA LYS A 108 -5.19 -5.83 -18.92
C LYS A 108 -5.49 -7.26 -18.54
N ARG A 109 -6.76 -7.66 -18.62
CA ARG A 109 -7.19 -9.05 -18.48
C ARG A 109 -7.75 -9.53 -19.80
N SER A 110 -7.28 -10.70 -20.24
CA SER A 110 -7.83 -11.35 -21.43
C SER A 110 -8.96 -12.28 -21.01
N TYR A 111 -10.14 -12.06 -21.55
CA TYR A 111 -11.29 -12.96 -21.42
C TYR A 111 -11.62 -13.55 -22.78
N ARG A 112 -12.44 -14.62 -22.79
CA ARG A 112 -12.95 -15.20 -24.04
C ARG A 112 -13.69 -14.17 -24.92
N SER A 113 -14.29 -13.16 -24.30
CA SER A 113 -15.03 -12.07 -24.96
C SER A 113 -14.17 -10.87 -25.39
N GLY A 114 -12.84 -10.94 -25.23
CA GLY A 114 -11.92 -9.86 -25.58
C GLY A 114 -11.04 -9.38 -24.42
N SER A 115 -10.29 -8.29 -24.65
CA SER A 115 -9.44 -7.66 -23.64
C SER A 115 -10.23 -6.67 -22.79
N TYR A 116 -10.04 -6.73 -21.47
CA TYR A 116 -10.59 -5.80 -20.49
C TYR A 116 -9.48 -4.98 -19.87
N ASP A 117 -9.55 -3.67 -20.02
CA ASP A 117 -8.66 -2.73 -19.33
C ASP A 117 -9.21 -2.43 -17.93
N PHE A 118 -8.40 -2.65 -16.90
CA PHE A 118 -8.78 -2.37 -15.52
C PHE A 118 -9.05 -0.86 -15.33
N PRO A 119 -10.05 -0.46 -14.52
CA PRO A 119 -10.35 0.95 -14.27
C PRO A 119 -9.25 1.68 -13.49
N SER A 120 -8.16 1.00 -13.13
CA SER A 120 -7.01 1.60 -12.46
C SER A 120 -5.73 1.42 -13.26
N GLY A 121 -4.90 2.46 -13.25
CA GLY A 121 -3.56 2.44 -13.80
C GLY A 121 -2.55 2.91 -12.75
N ALA A 122 -1.31 2.45 -12.89
CA ALA A 122 -0.18 2.90 -12.10
C ALA A 122 0.89 3.50 -13.01
N ALA A 123 1.57 4.54 -12.54
CA ALA A 123 2.72 5.15 -13.18
C ALA A 123 3.85 5.27 -12.15
N ILE A 124 5.07 5.02 -12.57
CA ILE A 124 6.27 5.01 -11.74
C ILE A 124 7.32 5.90 -12.40
N LEU A 125 7.98 6.73 -11.59
CA LEU A 125 9.19 7.44 -11.98
C LEU A 125 10.37 6.78 -11.27
N THR A 126 11.39 6.41 -12.04
CA THR A 126 12.62 5.81 -11.54
C THR A 126 13.79 6.75 -11.87
N GLY A 127 14.66 7.00 -10.90
CA GLY A 127 15.87 7.79 -11.12
C GLY A 127 16.82 7.08 -12.07
N TYR A 128 17.34 7.78 -13.06
CA TYR A 128 18.19 7.16 -14.09
C TYR A 128 19.54 6.67 -13.53
N TYR A 129 20.08 7.31 -12.49
CA TYR A 129 21.40 6.96 -11.96
C TYR A 129 21.33 6.09 -10.71
N SER A 130 20.44 6.44 -9.79
CA SER A 130 20.17 5.67 -8.58
C SER A 130 19.45 4.35 -8.89
N GLN A 131 18.73 4.28 -10.01
CA GLN A 131 17.84 3.15 -10.36
C GLN A 131 16.77 2.89 -9.27
N LYS A 132 16.46 3.90 -8.46
CA LYS A 132 15.48 3.84 -7.38
C LYS A 132 14.17 4.51 -7.78
N VAL A 133 13.08 4.05 -7.19
CA VAL A 133 11.76 4.65 -7.39
C VAL A 133 11.71 6.02 -6.71
N LEU A 134 11.37 7.04 -7.47
CA LEU A 134 11.22 8.43 -7.02
C LEU A 134 9.76 8.81 -6.79
N PHE A 135 8.85 8.16 -7.52
CA PHE A 135 7.43 8.45 -7.43
C PHE A 135 6.59 7.26 -7.91
N VAL A 136 5.48 7.01 -7.22
CA VAL A 136 4.43 6.08 -7.65
C VAL A 136 3.09 6.81 -7.63
N GLY A 137 2.42 6.84 -8.78
CA GLY A 137 1.09 7.41 -8.93
C GLY A 137 0.08 6.35 -9.33
N VAL A 138 -0.97 6.16 -8.55
CA VAL A 138 -2.10 5.29 -8.89
C VAL A 138 -3.32 6.13 -9.22
N ARG A 139 -3.95 5.86 -10.36
CA ARG A 139 -5.14 6.56 -10.85
C ARG A 139 -6.29 5.56 -10.99
N ASN A 140 -7.39 5.76 -10.26
CA ASN A 140 -8.60 4.95 -10.38
C ASN A 140 -9.74 5.75 -11.03
N LYS A 141 -10.42 5.16 -12.01
CA LYS A 141 -11.65 5.71 -12.64
C LYS A 141 -12.92 5.24 -11.94
N TYR A 142 -12.83 4.16 -11.18
CA TYR A 142 -13.97 3.54 -10.52
C TYR A 142 -13.75 3.43 -9.02
N CYS A 143 -14.82 3.69 -8.26
CA CYS A 143 -14.88 3.35 -6.85
C CYS A 143 -16.23 2.70 -6.55
N VAL A 144 -16.19 1.50 -5.97
CA VAL A 144 -17.38 0.70 -5.68
C VAL A 144 -18.27 1.36 -4.62
N ILE A 145 -17.68 2.06 -3.64
CA ILE A 145 -18.42 2.74 -2.57
C ILE A 145 -19.23 3.90 -3.16
N CYS A 146 -18.60 4.76 -3.97
CA CYS A 146 -19.29 5.81 -4.72
C CYS A 146 -20.37 5.25 -5.65
N ALA A 147 -20.03 4.24 -6.46
CA ALA A 147 -20.97 3.67 -7.43
C ALA A 147 -22.21 3.07 -6.76
N ARG A 148 -22.03 2.40 -5.62
CA ARG A 148 -23.12 1.84 -4.82
C ARG A 148 -23.99 2.92 -4.18
N ALA A 149 -23.38 3.97 -3.66
CA ALA A 149 -24.11 5.09 -3.08
C ALA A 149 -25.02 5.78 -4.11
N VAL A 150 -24.50 6.05 -5.31
CA VAL A 150 -25.28 6.59 -6.43
C VAL A 150 -26.45 5.67 -6.80
N LYS A 151 -26.20 4.36 -6.93
CA LYS A 151 -27.25 3.37 -7.27
C LYS A 151 -28.39 3.34 -6.24
N LEU A 152 -28.07 3.57 -4.97
CA LEU A 152 -29.04 3.58 -3.86
C LEU A 152 -29.64 4.96 -3.59
N SER A 153 -29.27 5.99 -4.37
CA SER A 153 -29.64 7.39 -4.11
C SER A 153 -29.27 7.86 -2.69
N LEU A 154 -28.17 7.33 -2.15
CA LEU A 154 -27.64 7.68 -0.83
C LEU A 154 -26.32 8.44 -0.96
N LYS A 155 -25.99 9.22 0.06
CA LYS A 155 -24.63 9.76 0.20
C LYS A 155 -23.67 8.65 0.62
N PRO A 156 -22.47 8.56 0.03
CA PRO A 156 -21.43 7.66 0.52
C PRO A 156 -21.16 7.93 2.00
N LYS A 157 -20.89 6.88 2.78
CA LYS A 157 -20.26 7.04 4.10
C LYS A 157 -18.92 7.74 3.93
N GLU A 158 -18.39 8.34 4.99
CA GLU A 158 -17.05 8.93 4.96
C GLU A 158 -15.98 7.84 4.79
N TYR A 159 -15.07 8.03 3.83
CA TYR A 159 -13.96 7.13 3.51
C TYR A 159 -12.93 7.83 2.62
N LYS A 160 -11.72 7.29 2.58
CA LYS A 160 -10.67 7.74 1.65
C LYS A 160 -11.00 7.25 0.23
N CYS A 161 -11.54 8.14 -0.59
CA CYS A 161 -11.86 7.84 -1.98
C CYS A 161 -10.61 8.01 -2.87
N PHE A 162 -10.26 6.96 -3.61
CA PHE A 162 -9.12 6.98 -4.55
C PHE A 162 -9.56 7.16 -6.01
N LYS A 163 -10.85 7.46 -6.25
CA LYS A 163 -11.36 7.80 -7.57
C LYS A 163 -10.90 9.20 -7.95
N ASN A 164 -10.36 9.36 -9.16
CA ASN A 164 -10.05 10.67 -9.75
C ASN A 164 -11.31 11.43 -10.18
#